data_AF-A0A7Y4F0X1-F1
#
_entry.id   AF-A0A7Y4F0X1-F1
#
_cell.length_a   1.000
_cell.length_b   1.000
_cell.length_c   1.000
_cell.angle_alpha   90.00
_cell.angle_beta   90.00
_cell.angle_gamma   90.00
#
_symmetry.space_group_name_H-M   'P 1'
#
loop_
_entity.id
_entity.type
_entity.pdbx_description
1 polymer ?
#
loop_
_entity_poly.entity_id
_entity_poly.type
_entity_poly.pdbx_seq_one_letter_code
_entity_poly.pdbx_strand_id
1 'polypeptide(L)'
;MKTCYEWLIGRKDETSVIGDLANDVIADECAPTGQNSYKFWLEHLQKHGAIDEAKSALKSAWFEYLESRKANGFKGWLTLQINRSDLVGDLAKDVANDKETPKGKGSFQKWHDYLLSKGACDGAIEALNIAWDNYKYDLNPSVEPEYEYS
;
A
#
# COMPACT_ATOMS: atom_id res chain seq x y z
N MET A 1 -12.27 3.68 6.40
CA MET A 1 -11.23 4.43 5.64
C MET A 1 -11.34 3.96 4.20
N LYS A 2 -11.40 4.86 3.21
CA LYS A 2 -11.65 4.44 1.81
C LYS A 2 -10.46 3.64 1.26
N THR A 3 -10.61 2.51 0.58
CA THR A 3 -9.49 1.83 -0.12
C THR A 3 -8.98 2.64 -1.32
N CYS A 4 -7.85 2.26 -1.93
CA CYS A 4 -7.40 2.86 -3.21
C CYS A 4 -8.46 2.66 -4.29
N TYR A 5 -9.11 1.50 -4.33
CA TYR A 5 -10.24 1.25 -5.22
C TYR A 5 -11.39 2.24 -4.99
N GLU A 6 -11.86 2.39 -3.75
CA GLU A 6 -12.96 3.32 -3.42
C GLU A 6 -12.60 4.80 -3.67
N TRP A 7 -11.31 5.14 -3.62
CA TRP A 7 -10.81 6.45 -3.99
C TRP A 7 -10.76 6.63 -5.51
N LEU A 8 -10.33 5.61 -6.26
CA LEU A 8 -10.19 5.62 -7.71
C LEU A 8 -11.56 5.72 -8.39
N ILE A 9 -12.52 4.87 -8.01
CA ILE A 9 -13.88 4.92 -8.59
C ILE A 9 -14.62 6.23 -8.29
N GLY A 10 -14.20 6.95 -7.25
CA GLY A 10 -14.71 8.29 -6.95
C GLY A 10 -14.33 9.35 -7.97
N ARG A 11 -13.37 9.05 -8.86
CA ARG A 11 -12.89 9.91 -9.96
C ARG A 11 -13.42 9.53 -11.33
N LYS A 12 -14.37 8.59 -11.42
CA LYS A 12 -14.91 8.08 -12.70
C LYS A 12 -15.47 9.16 -13.64
N ASP A 13 -15.86 10.31 -13.10
CA ASP A 13 -16.42 11.43 -13.87
C ASP A 13 -15.33 12.46 -14.28
N GLU A 14 -14.06 12.24 -13.94
CA GLU A 14 -12.94 13.04 -14.41
C GLU A 14 -12.60 12.70 -15.87
N THR A 15 -12.31 13.71 -16.69
CA THR A 15 -11.87 13.53 -18.08
C THR A 15 -10.36 13.25 -18.21
N SER A 16 -9.71 12.90 -17.10
CA SER A 16 -8.27 12.63 -17.00
C SER A 16 -7.95 11.16 -17.28
N VAL A 17 -6.67 10.83 -17.47
CA VAL A 17 -6.22 9.43 -17.55
C VAL A 17 -6.53 8.62 -16.28
N ILE A 18 -6.70 9.29 -15.13
CA ILE A 18 -7.12 8.66 -13.87
C ILE A 18 -8.62 8.32 -13.93
N GLY A 19 -9.44 9.21 -14.50
CA GLY A 19 -10.86 8.95 -14.72
C GLY A 19 -11.11 7.84 -15.74
N ASP A 20 -10.29 7.76 -16.79
CA ASP A 20 -10.32 6.65 -17.76
C ASP A 20 -9.98 5.31 -17.10
N LEU A 21 -8.85 5.25 -16.38
CA LEU A 21 -8.48 4.08 -15.58
C LEU A 21 -9.55 3.70 -14.55
N ALA A 22 -10.23 4.68 -13.95
CA ALA A 22 -11.32 4.41 -13.01
C ALA A 22 -12.49 3.72 -13.68
N ASN A 23 -12.85 4.09 -14.92
CA ASN A 23 -13.90 3.42 -15.68
C ASN A 23 -13.48 2.00 -16.09
N ASP A 24 -12.23 1.80 -16.50
CA ASP A 24 -11.68 0.48 -16.83
C ASP A 24 -11.71 -0.47 -15.62
N VAL A 25 -11.30 0.02 -14.45
CA VAL A 25 -11.27 -0.75 -13.20
C VAL A 25 -12.68 -1.04 -12.68
N ILE A 26 -13.68 -0.19 -12.98
CA ILE A 26 -15.09 -0.47 -12.67
C ILE A 26 -15.64 -1.59 -13.55
N ALA A 27 -15.21 -1.64 -14.82
CA ALA A 27 -15.61 -2.67 -15.76
C ALA A 27 -14.89 -4.02 -15.53
N ASP A 28 -13.75 -4.03 -14.85
CA ASP A 28 -12.96 -5.22 -14.55
C ASP A 28 -13.48 -5.96 -13.30
N GLU A 29 -14.24 -7.03 -13.51
CA GLU A 29 -14.72 -7.90 -12.44
C GLU A 29 -13.60 -8.57 -11.63
N CYS A 30 -12.38 -8.65 -12.18
CA CYS A 30 -11.20 -9.24 -11.54
C CYS A 30 -10.33 -8.19 -10.83
N ALA A 31 -10.74 -6.93 -10.77
CA ALA A 31 -9.97 -5.87 -10.13
C ALA A 31 -9.61 -6.22 -8.67
N PRO A 32 -8.37 -5.95 -8.20
CA PRO A 32 -7.92 -6.29 -6.85
C PRO A 32 -8.49 -5.32 -5.78
N THR A 33 -9.82 -5.36 -5.60
CA THR A 33 -10.58 -4.45 -4.70
C THR A 33 -10.24 -4.62 -3.21
N GLY A 34 -9.80 -5.80 -2.80
CA GLY A 34 -9.43 -6.13 -1.42
C GLY A 34 -7.97 -5.81 -1.05
N GLN A 35 -7.10 -5.60 -2.04
CA GLN A 35 -5.68 -5.36 -1.82
C GLN A 35 -5.30 -3.91 -2.10
N ASN A 36 -4.70 -3.27 -1.09
CA ASN A 36 -4.29 -1.88 -1.15
C ASN A 36 -2.77 -1.77 -1.30
N SER A 37 -2.22 -2.25 -2.41
CA SER A 37 -0.79 -2.19 -2.72
C SER A 37 -0.55 -1.87 -4.19
N TYR A 38 0.33 -0.90 -4.47
CA TYR A 38 0.69 -0.54 -5.84
C TYR A 38 1.20 -1.73 -6.64
N LYS A 39 2.04 -2.55 -6.02
CA LYS A 39 2.64 -3.74 -6.65
C LYS A 39 1.56 -4.68 -7.19
N PHE A 40 0.57 -5.01 -6.37
CA PHE A 40 -0.52 -5.90 -6.78
C PHE A 40 -1.37 -5.31 -7.92
N TRP A 41 -1.67 -4.02 -7.88
CA TRP A 41 -2.36 -3.34 -8.97
C TRP A 41 -1.53 -3.30 -10.26
N LEU A 42 -0.21 -3.08 -10.15
CA LEU A 42 0.70 -3.05 -11.28
C LEU A 42 0.84 -4.44 -11.92
N GLU A 43 1.02 -5.48 -11.12
CA GLU A 43 1.09 -6.88 -11.57
C GLU A 43 -0.20 -7.30 -12.27
N HIS A 44 -1.35 -6.88 -11.74
CA HIS A 44 -2.65 -7.10 -12.37
C HIS A 44 -2.72 -6.46 -13.76
N LEU A 45 -2.43 -5.16 -13.87
CA LEU A 45 -2.43 -4.46 -15.16
C LEU A 45 -1.44 -5.08 -16.16
N GLN A 46 -0.25 -5.47 -15.71
CA GLN A 46 0.75 -6.12 -16.56
C GLN A 46 0.27 -7.49 -17.06
N LYS A 47 -0.32 -8.31 -16.19
CA LYS A 47 -0.85 -9.63 -16.54
C LYS A 47 -1.95 -9.56 -17.60
N HIS A 48 -2.75 -8.49 -17.56
CA HIS A 48 -3.83 -8.24 -18.51
C HIS A 48 -3.40 -7.46 -19.75
N GLY A 49 -2.09 -7.19 -19.92
CA GLY A 49 -1.55 -6.56 -21.12
C GLY A 49 -1.86 -5.07 -21.23
N ALA A 50 -2.08 -4.39 -20.11
CA ALA A 50 -2.38 -2.95 -20.09
C ALA A 50 -1.26 -2.14 -20.76
N ILE A 51 -1.67 -1.08 -21.47
CA ILE A 51 -0.77 -0.14 -22.12
C ILE A 51 -0.02 0.72 -21.09
N ASP A 52 1.07 1.36 -21.53
CA ASP A 52 1.94 2.12 -20.64
C ASP A 52 1.23 3.36 -20.06
N GLU A 53 0.27 3.93 -20.79
CA GLU A 53 -0.60 5.00 -20.32
C GLU A 53 -1.42 4.56 -19.10
N ALA A 54 -1.98 3.35 -19.10
CA ALA A 54 -2.74 2.81 -17.97
C ALA A 54 -1.84 2.56 -16.74
N LYS A 55 -0.62 2.06 -16.96
CA LYS A 55 0.38 1.90 -15.88
C LYS A 55 0.81 3.25 -15.30
N SER A 56 0.98 4.26 -16.16
CA SER A 56 1.31 5.64 -15.77
C SER A 56 0.16 6.31 -15.01
N ALA A 57 -1.08 6.07 -15.44
CA ALA A 57 -2.29 6.50 -14.75
C ALA A 57 -2.40 5.84 -13.36
N LEU A 58 -2.13 4.54 -13.25
CA LEU A 58 -2.10 3.83 -11.97
C LEU A 58 -1.04 4.43 -11.04
N LYS A 59 0.16 4.68 -11.56
CA LYS A 59 1.23 5.34 -10.80
C LYS A 59 0.77 6.70 -10.27
N SER A 60 0.20 7.54 -11.13
CA SER A 60 -0.29 8.88 -10.75
C SER A 60 -1.41 8.80 -9.71
N ALA A 61 -2.41 7.95 -9.94
CA ALA A 61 -3.51 7.70 -9.02
C ALA A 61 -3.00 7.21 -7.65
N TRP A 62 -2.05 6.27 -7.66
CA TRP A 62 -1.44 5.73 -6.46
C TRP A 62 -0.67 6.80 -5.67
N PHE A 63 0.12 7.64 -6.34
CA PHE A 63 0.83 8.74 -5.71
C PHE A 63 -0.13 9.75 -5.09
N GLU A 64 -1.17 10.18 -5.80
CA GLU A 64 -2.17 11.10 -5.25
C GLU A 64 -2.94 10.48 -4.06
N TYR A 65 -3.29 9.20 -4.17
CA TYR A 65 -3.90 8.44 -3.08
C TYR A 65 -2.99 8.39 -1.85
N LEU A 66 -1.70 8.10 -2.02
CA LEU A 66 -0.72 8.03 -0.93
C LEU A 66 -0.40 9.39 -0.35
N GLU A 67 -0.16 10.42 -1.17
CA GLU A 67 0.16 11.77 -0.71
C GLU A 67 -0.97 12.35 0.15
N SER A 68 -2.23 12.06 -0.20
CA SER A 68 -3.36 12.46 0.64
C SER A 68 -3.39 11.79 2.03
N ARG A 69 -2.57 10.75 2.27
CA ARG A 69 -2.60 9.91 3.48
C ARG A 69 -1.24 9.67 4.15
N LYS A 70 -0.14 10.14 3.56
CA LYS A 70 1.25 10.03 4.05
C LYS A 70 1.56 10.89 5.27
N ALA A 71 0.67 11.82 5.65
CA ALA A 71 0.96 12.82 6.69
C ALA A 71 1.50 12.22 8.01
N ASN A 72 1.26 10.94 8.28
CA ASN A 72 1.65 10.26 9.51
C ASN A 72 2.75 9.19 9.35
N GLY A 73 3.51 9.17 8.25
CA GLY A 73 4.61 8.22 8.04
C GLY A 73 4.17 6.76 7.93
N PHE A 74 5.03 5.82 8.35
CA PHE A 74 4.75 4.39 8.27
C PHE A 74 3.47 3.98 9.02
N LYS A 75 3.17 4.62 10.17
CA LYS A 75 1.90 4.39 10.89
C LYS A 75 0.70 4.73 9.99
N GLY A 76 0.75 5.90 9.35
CA GLY A 76 -0.30 6.32 8.42
C GLY A 76 -0.46 5.34 7.27
N TRP A 77 0.64 4.87 6.70
CA TRP A 77 0.61 3.85 5.65
C TRP A 77 -0.01 2.53 6.13
N LEU A 78 0.35 2.02 7.32
CA LEU A 78 -0.23 0.80 7.89
C LEU A 78 -1.75 0.87 8.03
N THR A 79 -2.31 2.04 8.36
CA THR A 79 -3.78 2.18 8.45
C THR A 79 -4.50 1.92 7.13
N LEU A 80 -3.82 2.04 6.00
CA LEU A 80 -4.36 1.71 4.68
C LEU A 80 -4.39 0.21 4.41
N GLN A 81 -3.68 -0.57 5.21
CA GLN A 81 -3.45 -2.00 5.00
C GLN A 81 -4.36 -2.88 5.87
N ILE A 82 -5.22 -2.30 6.72
CA ILE A 82 -6.07 -3.02 7.68
C ILE A 82 -6.99 -4.08 7.07
N ASN A 83 -7.32 -3.94 5.78
CA ASN A 83 -8.23 -4.85 5.07
C ASN A 83 -7.51 -6.02 4.41
N ARG A 84 -6.18 -6.10 4.48
CA ARG A 84 -5.43 -7.26 3.96
C ARG A 84 -5.71 -8.50 4.80
N SER A 85 -5.77 -9.64 4.12
CA SER A 85 -5.90 -10.98 4.72
C SER A 85 -4.56 -11.71 4.80
N ASP A 86 -3.48 -10.95 5.02
CA ASP A 86 -2.12 -11.46 5.19
C ASP A 86 -1.48 -10.90 6.48
N LEU A 87 -0.26 -11.35 6.77
CA LEU A 87 0.55 -10.93 7.91
C LEU A 87 0.73 -9.40 8.03
N VAL A 88 0.76 -8.67 6.90
CA VAL A 88 0.83 -7.20 6.91
C VAL A 88 -0.50 -6.60 7.36
N GLY A 89 -1.61 -7.18 6.92
CA GLY A 89 -2.95 -6.81 7.39
C GLY A 89 -3.15 -7.06 8.87
N ASP A 90 -2.63 -8.16 9.39
CA ASP A 90 -2.71 -8.48 10.82
C ASP A 90 -1.88 -7.50 11.66
N LEU A 91 -0.63 -7.22 11.26
CA LEU A 91 0.18 -6.16 11.88
C LEU A 91 -0.54 -4.79 11.82
N ALA A 92 -1.19 -4.47 10.70
CA ALA A 92 -1.92 -3.21 10.55
C ALA A 92 -3.10 -3.10 11.51
N LYS A 93 -3.85 -4.18 11.74
CA LYS A 93 -4.97 -4.23 12.71
C LYS A 93 -4.45 -4.04 14.14
N ASP A 94 -3.36 -4.72 14.49
CA ASP A 94 -2.75 -4.60 15.82
C ASP A 94 -2.29 -3.16 16.10
N VAL A 95 -1.58 -2.56 15.14
CA VAL A 95 -1.10 -1.17 15.22
C VAL A 95 -2.23 -0.15 15.22
N ALA A 96 -3.35 -0.43 14.56
CA ALA A 96 -4.52 0.44 14.58
C ALA A 96 -5.18 0.48 15.97
N ASN A 97 -5.15 -0.64 16.70
CA ASN A 97 -5.69 -0.76 18.05
C ASN A 97 -4.72 -0.25 19.13
N ASP A 98 -3.41 -0.21 18.85
CA ASP A 98 -2.39 0.24 19.78
C ASP A 98 -2.11 1.76 19.69
N LYS A 99 -2.38 2.47 20.80
CA LYS A 99 -2.21 3.93 20.93
C LYS A 99 -0.76 4.35 21.25
N GLU A 100 0.07 3.41 21.72
CA GLU A 100 1.46 3.61 22.13
C GLU A 100 2.46 3.38 21.00
N THR A 101 2.01 2.90 19.85
CA THR A 101 2.85 2.68 18.67
C THR A 101 3.65 3.94 18.28
N PRO A 102 4.83 3.77 17.66
CA PRO A 102 5.62 4.88 17.15
C PRO A 102 4.80 5.84 16.26
N LYS A 103 4.94 7.14 16.52
CA LYS A 103 4.27 8.23 15.78
C LYS A 103 5.25 8.98 14.88
N GLY A 104 4.70 9.69 13.89
CA GLY A 104 5.45 10.51 12.94
C GLY A 104 6.10 9.68 11.83
N LYS A 105 7.08 10.27 11.13
CA LYS A 105 7.76 9.61 9.98
C LYS A 105 8.29 8.21 10.34
N GLY A 106 8.76 8.02 11.57
CA GLY A 106 9.27 6.75 12.09
C GLY A 106 10.54 6.29 11.36
N SER A 107 11.22 5.29 11.92
CA SER A 107 12.30 4.55 11.27
C SER A 107 12.06 3.06 11.46
N PHE A 108 12.60 2.23 10.58
CA PHE A 108 12.50 0.78 10.71
C PHE A 108 12.96 0.32 12.09
N GLN A 109 14.14 0.78 12.52
CA GLN A 109 14.71 0.44 13.82
C GLN A 109 13.77 0.80 14.99
N LYS A 110 13.14 1.97 14.95
CA LYS A 110 12.21 2.39 16.01
C LYS A 110 10.97 1.50 16.09
N TRP A 111 10.48 1.01 14.95
CA TRP A 111 9.37 0.06 14.91
C TRP A 111 9.79 -1.33 15.37
N HIS A 112 10.97 -1.77 14.94
CA HIS A 112 11.55 -3.04 15.33
C HIS A 112 11.77 -3.11 16.85
N ASP A 113 12.44 -2.11 17.43
CA ASP A 113 12.70 -2.03 18.87
C ASP A 113 11.39 -1.96 19.67
N TYR A 114 10.40 -1.24 19.16
CA TYR A 114 9.09 -1.16 19.79
C TYR A 114 8.38 -2.53 19.81
N LEU A 115 8.35 -3.25 18.69
CA LEU A 115 7.74 -4.58 18.63
C LEU A 115 8.44 -5.55 19.58
N LEU A 116 9.78 -5.56 19.61
CA LEU A 116 10.54 -6.35 20.57
C LEU A 116 10.22 -5.98 22.02
N SER A 117 10.10 -4.68 22.33
CA SER A 117 9.74 -4.21 23.68
C SER A 117 8.35 -4.67 24.14
N LYS A 118 7.45 -4.98 23.19
CA LYS A 118 6.11 -5.52 23.45
C LYS A 118 6.08 -7.05 23.44
N GLY A 119 7.22 -7.72 23.29
CA GLY A 119 7.31 -9.18 23.24
C GLY A 119 6.79 -9.77 21.93
N ALA A 120 6.92 -9.03 20.82
CA ALA A 120 6.53 -9.51 19.50
C ALA A 120 7.24 -10.82 19.14
N CYS A 121 6.50 -11.75 18.55
CA CYS A 121 7.03 -12.99 18.02
C CYS A 121 7.71 -12.79 16.66
N ASP A 122 8.45 -13.80 16.20
CA ASP A 122 9.17 -13.77 14.92
C ASP A 122 8.25 -13.43 13.74
N GLY A 123 7.01 -13.94 13.73
CA GLY A 123 6.03 -13.64 12.69
C GLY A 123 5.61 -12.16 12.64
N ALA A 124 5.56 -11.47 13.78
CA ALA A 124 5.28 -10.02 13.81
C ALA A 124 6.49 -9.19 13.33
N ILE A 125 7.72 -9.67 13.56
CA ILE A 125 8.94 -9.07 13.02
C ILE A 125 9.04 -9.30 11.51
N GLU A 126 8.69 -10.49 11.03
CA GLU A 126 8.57 -10.79 9.59
C GLU A 126 7.54 -9.87 8.93
N ALA A 127 6.36 -9.71 9.55
CA ALA A 127 5.35 -8.77 9.09
C ALA A 127 5.85 -7.33 9.01
N LEU A 128 6.65 -6.89 9.98
CA LEU A 128 7.26 -5.56 9.94
C LEU A 128 8.23 -5.41 8.76
N ASN A 129 9.09 -6.41 8.49
CA ASN A 129 10.02 -6.37 7.36
C ASN A 129 9.26 -6.23 6.03
N ILE A 130 8.29 -7.12 5.78
CA ILE A 130 7.49 -7.12 4.55
C ILE A 130 6.70 -5.81 4.43
N ALA A 131 6.10 -5.34 5.52
CA ALA A 131 5.37 -4.09 5.53
C ALA A 131 6.28 -2.89 5.22
N TRP A 132 7.50 -2.86 5.78
CA TRP A 132 8.44 -1.76 5.57
C TRP A 132 8.96 -1.70 4.14
N ASP A 133 9.20 -2.85 3.51
CA ASP A 133 9.58 -2.92 2.10
C ASP A 133 8.45 -2.47 1.18
N ASN A 134 7.22 -2.94 1.42
CA ASN A 134 6.04 -2.46 0.72
C ASN A 134 5.86 -0.95 0.87
N TYR A 135 6.08 -0.41 2.07
CA TYR A 135 6.04 1.04 2.31
C TYR A 135 7.09 1.78 1.48
N LYS A 136 8.36 1.36 1.51
CA LYS A 136 9.43 1.98 0.69
C LYS A 136 9.09 1.95 -0.79
N TYR A 137 8.61 0.80 -1.29
CA TYR A 137 8.21 0.64 -2.69
C TYR A 137 7.04 1.57 -3.05
N ASP A 138 6.02 1.64 -2.20
CA ASP A 138 4.89 2.56 -2.40
C ASP A 138 5.30 4.04 -2.34
N LEU A 139 6.34 4.39 -1.56
CA LEU A 139 6.91 5.74 -1.54
C LEU A 139 7.72 6.07 -2.80
N ASN A 140 8.42 5.09 -3.36
CA ASN A 140 9.33 5.25 -4.47
C ASN A 140 9.32 4.01 -5.39
N PRO A 141 8.27 3.83 -6.22
CA PRO A 141 8.13 2.67 -7.09
C PRO A 141 9.15 2.62 -8.24
N SER A 142 10.02 3.63 -8.38
CA SER A 142 11.17 3.62 -9.30
C SER A 142 12.40 2.90 -8.75
N VAL A 143 12.40 2.52 -7.47
CA VAL A 143 13.45 1.67 -6.90
C VAL A 143 12.93 0.25 -6.94
N GLU A 144 13.40 -0.54 -7.92
CA GLU A 144 13.20 -1.98 -7.85
C GLU A 144 13.81 -2.49 -6.52
N PRO A 145 13.11 -3.36 -5.78
CA PRO A 145 13.72 -3.98 -4.62
C PRO A 145 14.99 -4.72 -5.06
N GLU A 146 16.15 -4.30 -4.55
CA GLU A 146 17.39 -5.08 -4.61
C GLU A 146 17.15 -6.39 -3.84
N TYR A 147 16.60 -7.38 -4.52
CA TYR A 147 16.62 -8.76 -4.05
C TYR A 147 18.02 -9.32 -4.35
N GLU A 148 18.99 -9.04 -3.47
CA GLU A 148 20.20 -9.86 -3.39
C GLU A 148 19.78 -11.24 -2.84
N TYR A 149 19.45 -12.17 -3.74
CA TYR A 149 19.49 -13.59 -3.40
C TYR A 149 20.97 -13.96 -3.23
N SER A 150 21.37 -14.21 -1.97
CA SER A 150 22.61 -14.91 -1.64
C SER A 150 22.39 -16.42 -1.59
#